data_AF-A0A7V9CIM7-F1
#
_entry.id   AF-A0A7V9CIM7-F1
#
_cell.length_a   1.000
_cell.length_b   1.000
_cell.length_c   1.000
_cell.angle_alpha   90.00
_cell.angle_beta   90.00
_cell.angle_gamma   90.00
#
_symmetry.space_group_name_H-M   'P 1'
#
loop_
_entity.id
_entity.type
_entity.pdbx_description
1 polymer ?
#
loop_
_entity_poly.entity_id
_entity_poly.type
_entity_poly.pdbx_seq_one_letter_code
_entity_poly.pdbx_strand_id
1 'polypeptide(L)'
;MPPDVSGFFTMRLENVTKMALSTSPASSRADLIRAEQISALYNQTPVVYTALVVAALFLMIGTWGQRPALPMIAWFAALSVLGVVRFALFFRYRRAQPLAADARRWGDYIVIASAVNGCIWGLAGIVMYVPDSPSQQAMLTVALYGVAAGATTLSPVYLRSFHAFIVPTLVPIILRTAAEGDTPHLIVAAFGVVLLVVSLVFGRNLCRVFADSLNRRYENIDLIERLTEQKAFAERSQHEAEAANRAKSQFLAAASHDLRQPLHALGLFTATLGEKVSGQS
;
A
#
# COMPACT_ATOMS: atom_id res chain seq x y z
N MET A 1 19.34 24.95 -18.75
CA MET A 1 18.19 25.19 -17.86
C MET A 1 18.05 23.96 -16.97
N PRO A 2 18.33 24.02 -15.66
CA PRO A 2 18.15 22.85 -14.80
C PRO A 2 16.65 22.54 -14.67
N PRO A 3 16.25 21.26 -14.55
CA PRO A 3 14.86 20.89 -14.40
C PRO A 3 14.31 21.41 -13.07
N ASP A 4 13.10 21.95 -13.11
CA ASP A 4 12.39 22.49 -11.96
C ASP A 4 12.03 21.37 -10.96
N VAL A 5 12.87 21.21 -9.94
CA VAL A 5 12.72 20.21 -8.88
C VAL A 5 11.66 20.61 -7.85
N SER A 6 11.16 21.86 -7.91
CA SER A 6 10.23 22.41 -6.89
C SER A 6 8.84 21.74 -6.96
N GLY A 7 8.38 21.38 -8.16
CA GLY A 7 7.11 20.66 -8.36
C GLY A 7 7.11 19.22 -7.83
N PHE A 8 8.27 18.56 -7.78
CA PHE A 8 8.36 17.18 -7.30
C PHE A 8 8.36 17.10 -5.76
N PHE A 9 8.94 18.09 -5.09
CA PHE A 9 8.93 18.19 -3.63
C PHE A 9 7.56 18.59 -3.08
N THR A 10 6.85 19.51 -3.73
CA THR A 10 5.51 19.94 -3.31
C THR A 10 4.49 18.81 -3.41
N MET A 11 4.53 18.00 -4.48
CA MET A 11 3.62 16.85 -4.64
C MET A 11 3.90 15.72 -3.63
N ARG A 12 5.16 15.55 -3.20
CA ARG A 12 5.53 14.55 -2.17
C ARG A 12 5.15 15.02 -0.77
N LEU A 13 5.32 16.30 -0.47
CA LEU A 13 4.90 16.91 0.80
C LEU A 13 3.38 16.89 0.94
N GLU A 14 2.62 17.23 -0.10
CA GLU A 14 1.16 17.22 -0.02
C GLU A 14 0.56 15.82 0.24
N ASN A 15 1.20 14.78 -0.31
CA ASN A 15 0.84 13.38 -0.04
C ASN A 15 1.25 12.94 1.37
N VAL A 16 2.39 13.39 1.88
CA VAL A 16 2.83 13.12 3.27
C VAL A 16 1.92 13.85 4.27
N THR A 17 1.51 15.09 3.99
CA THR A 17 0.61 15.88 4.84
C THR A 17 -0.82 15.31 4.82
N LYS A 18 -1.34 14.85 3.67
CA LYS A 18 -2.61 14.12 3.60
C LYS A 18 -2.55 12.79 4.37
N MET A 19 -1.41 12.11 4.35
CA MET A 19 -1.18 10.88 5.09
C MET A 19 -1.13 11.14 6.61
N ALA A 20 -0.45 12.21 7.05
CA ALA A 20 -0.37 12.65 8.45
C ALA A 20 -1.69 13.23 9.00
N LEU A 21 -2.52 13.86 8.16
CA LEU A 21 -3.83 14.39 8.58
C LEU A 21 -4.94 13.33 8.65
N SER A 22 -4.70 12.13 8.09
CA SER A 22 -5.65 11.00 8.13
C SER A 22 -5.48 10.08 9.34
N THR A 23 -4.40 10.24 10.10
CA THR A 23 -4.13 9.48 11.31
C THR A 23 -4.89 10.10 12.47
N SER A 24 -6.00 9.48 12.89
CA SER A 24 -6.54 9.75 14.22
C SER A 24 -5.42 9.45 15.24
N PRO A 25 -5.22 10.28 16.28
CA PRO A 25 -4.13 10.13 17.25
C PRO A 25 -4.13 8.79 18.03
N ALA A 26 -5.11 7.90 17.81
CA ALA A 26 -5.25 6.60 18.46
C ALA A 26 -5.15 5.37 17.53
N SER A 27 -4.94 5.52 16.21
CA SER A 27 -4.90 4.35 15.31
C SER A 27 -3.54 3.64 15.35
N SER A 28 -3.55 2.34 15.68
CA SER A 28 -2.33 1.53 15.68
C SER A 28 -1.75 1.38 14.27
N ARG A 29 -0.42 1.21 14.13
CA ARG A 29 0.26 0.94 12.85
C ARG A 29 -0.37 -0.23 12.08
N ALA A 30 -0.84 -1.24 12.79
CA ALA A 30 -1.53 -2.40 12.21
C ALA A 30 -2.87 -2.03 11.56
N ASP A 31 -3.60 -1.06 12.12
CA ASP A 31 -4.88 -0.61 11.57
C ASP A 31 -4.68 0.26 10.32
N LEU A 32 -3.62 1.08 10.29
CA LEU A 32 -3.23 1.83 9.10
C LEU A 32 -2.85 0.92 7.93
N ILE A 33 -2.08 -0.13 8.19
CA ILE A 33 -1.72 -1.13 7.17
C ILE A 33 -2.97 -1.84 6.65
N ARG A 34 -3.88 -2.23 7.54
CA ARG A 34 -5.14 -2.88 7.15
C ARG A 34 -6.03 -1.95 6.33
N ALA A 35 -6.12 -0.68 6.71
CA ALA A 35 -6.87 0.33 5.96
C ALA A 35 -6.31 0.50 4.54
N GLU A 36 -4.99 0.56 4.39
CA GLU A 36 -4.33 0.64 3.09
C GLU A 36 -4.57 -0.62 2.24
N GLN A 37 -4.49 -1.81 2.85
CA GLN A 37 -4.79 -3.08 2.18
C GLN A 37 -6.23 -3.11 1.62
N ILE A 38 -7.20 -2.64 2.41
CA ILE A 38 -8.60 -2.60 2.02
C ILE A 38 -8.84 -1.52 0.95
N SER A 39 -8.18 -0.36 1.10
CA SER A 39 -8.19 0.71 0.11
C SER A 39 -7.69 0.23 -1.25
N ALA A 40 -6.56 -0.47 -1.28
CA ALA A 40 -6.01 -1.06 -2.49
C ALA A 40 -7.01 -2.03 -3.16
N LEU A 41 -7.70 -2.85 -2.38
CA LEU A 41 -8.69 -3.80 -2.90
C LEU A 41 -9.93 -3.10 -3.49
N TYR A 42 -10.41 -2.03 -2.85
CA TYR A 42 -11.48 -1.20 -3.42
C TYR A 42 -11.04 -0.52 -4.72
N ASN A 43 -9.83 0.03 -4.77
CA ASN A 43 -9.31 0.71 -5.98
C ASN A 43 -9.14 -0.24 -7.17
N GLN A 44 -8.85 -1.52 -6.93
CA GLN A 44 -8.76 -2.55 -7.97
C GLN A 44 -10.11 -3.13 -8.41
N THR A 45 -11.18 -2.87 -7.65
CA THR A 45 -12.52 -3.46 -7.88
C THR A 45 -13.00 -3.28 -9.32
N PRO A 46 -12.96 -2.07 -9.94
CA PRO A 46 -13.47 -1.91 -11.31
C PRO A 46 -12.76 -2.78 -12.34
N VAL A 47 -11.42 -2.86 -12.26
CA VAL A 47 -10.61 -3.64 -13.21
C VAL A 47 -10.88 -5.13 -13.03
N VAL A 48 -10.79 -5.64 -11.79
CA VAL A 48 -11.00 -7.06 -11.48
C VAL A 48 -12.43 -7.50 -11.84
N TYR A 49 -13.44 -6.70 -11.50
CA TYR A 49 -14.82 -7.04 -11.83
C TYR A 49 -15.10 -7.03 -13.32
N THR A 50 -14.56 -6.06 -14.05
CA THR A 50 -14.72 -6.02 -15.51
C THR A 50 -14.11 -7.27 -16.13
N ALA A 51 -12.89 -7.66 -15.72
CA ALA A 51 -12.25 -8.88 -16.20
C ALA A 51 -13.07 -10.15 -15.89
N LEU A 52 -13.64 -10.25 -14.68
CA LEU A 52 -14.48 -11.38 -14.30
C LEU A 52 -15.80 -11.44 -15.08
N VAL A 53 -16.46 -10.31 -15.33
CA VAL A 53 -17.68 -10.28 -16.16
C VAL A 53 -17.37 -10.67 -17.60
N VAL A 54 -16.24 -10.22 -18.15
CA VAL A 54 -15.77 -10.62 -19.49
C VAL A 54 -15.51 -12.13 -19.53
N ALA A 55 -14.80 -12.68 -18.55
CA ALA A 55 -14.58 -14.13 -18.46
C ALA A 55 -15.90 -14.91 -18.34
N ALA A 56 -16.85 -14.41 -17.55
CA ALA A 56 -18.17 -15.01 -17.37
C ALA A 56 -18.99 -14.99 -18.67
N LEU A 57 -18.90 -13.90 -19.44
CA LEU A 57 -19.55 -13.79 -20.75
C LEU A 57 -18.99 -14.81 -21.74
N PHE A 58 -17.67 -14.96 -21.81
CA PHE A 58 -17.04 -15.98 -22.66
C PHE A 58 -17.46 -17.40 -22.27
N LEU A 59 -17.49 -17.70 -20.96
CA LEU A 59 -17.96 -19.00 -20.48
C LEU A 59 -19.44 -19.25 -20.84
N MET A 60 -20.29 -18.23 -20.66
CA MET A 60 -21.71 -18.31 -21.00
C MET A 60 -21.92 -18.54 -22.51
N ILE A 61 -21.19 -17.83 -23.38
CA ILE A 61 -21.28 -18.02 -24.83
C ILE A 61 -20.81 -19.43 -25.21
N GLY A 62 -19.68 -19.88 -24.68
CA GLY A 62 -19.11 -21.19 -25.03
C GLY A 62 -19.96 -22.38 -24.60
N THR A 63 -20.70 -22.25 -23.49
CA THR A 63 -21.58 -23.31 -22.96
C THR A 63 -23.03 -23.18 -23.45
N TRP A 64 -23.35 -22.14 -24.24
CA TRP A 64 -24.71 -21.87 -24.68
C TRP A 64 -25.23 -22.98 -25.58
N GLY A 65 -26.46 -23.44 -25.33
CA GLY A 65 -27.08 -24.54 -26.06
C GLY A 65 -26.62 -25.95 -25.63
N GLN A 66 -25.59 -26.06 -24.79
CA GLN A 66 -25.12 -27.35 -24.24
C GLN A 66 -25.84 -27.74 -22.94
N ARG A 67 -26.41 -26.75 -22.25
CA ARG A 67 -27.20 -26.89 -21.03
C ARG A 67 -28.49 -26.07 -21.17
N PRO A 68 -29.53 -26.34 -20.35
CA PRO A 68 -30.72 -25.50 -20.33
C PRO A 68 -30.37 -24.02 -20.10
N ALA A 69 -31.05 -23.12 -20.82
CA ALA A 69 -30.72 -21.70 -20.80
C ALA A 69 -30.93 -21.04 -19.42
N LEU A 70 -31.93 -21.52 -18.67
CA LEU A 70 -32.33 -20.90 -17.40
C LEU A 70 -31.21 -20.88 -16.34
N PRO A 71 -30.52 -22.00 -16.01
CA PRO A 71 -29.38 -21.97 -15.09
C PRO A 71 -28.25 -21.04 -15.54
N MET A 72 -28.00 -20.91 -16.85
CA MET A 72 -26.97 -20.03 -17.38
C MET A 72 -27.32 -18.56 -17.21
N ILE A 73 -28.56 -18.19 -17.55
CA ILE A 73 -29.09 -16.84 -17.36
C ILE A 73 -29.11 -16.49 -15.87
N ALA A 74 -29.59 -17.39 -15.01
CA ALA A 74 -29.63 -17.18 -13.57
C ALA A 74 -28.22 -16.99 -12.97
N TRP A 75 -27.25 -17.79 -13.42
CA TRP A 75 -25.86 -17.67 -13.00
C TRP A 75 -25.24 -16.33 -13.42
N PHE A 76 -25.40 -15.94 -14.68
CA PHE A 76 -24.88 -14.67 -15.19
C PHE A 76 -25.58 -13.46 -14.55
N ALA A 77 -26.89 -13.56 -14.29
CA ALA A 77 -27.64 -12.54 -13.57
C ALA A 77 -27.13 -12.41 -12.12
N ALA A 78 -26.85 -13.52 -11.43
CA ALA A 78 -26.28 -13.50 -10.08
C ALA A 78 -24.90 -12.82 -10.04
N LEU A 79 -24.03 -13.10 -11.03
CA LEU A 79 -22.76 -12.39 -11.18
C LEU A 79 -22.95 -10.90 -11.46
N SER A 80 -23.90 -10.55 -12.32
CA SER A 80 -24.19 -9.17 -12.68
C SER A 80 -24.70 -8.37 -11.48
N VAL A 81 -25.63 -8.93 -10.70
CA VAL A 81 -26.13 -8.33 -9.46
C VAL A 81 -24.99 -8.13 -8.45
N LEU A 82 -24.12 -9.14 -8.28
CA LEU A 82 -22.95 -9.02 -7.41
C LEU A 82 -21.99 -7.93 -7.90
N GLY A 83 -21.81 -7.79 -9.22
CA GLY A 83 -21.06 -6.72 -9.84
C GLY A 83 -21.63 -5.34 -9.49
N VAL A 84 -22.94 -5.14 -9.63
CA VAL A 84 -23.62 -3.90 -9.23
C VAL A 84 -23.40 -3.59 -7.75
N VAL A 85 -23.56 -4.59 -6.87
CA VAL A 85 -23.31 -4.44 -5.42
C VAL A 85 -21.85 -4.03 -5.16
N ARG A 86 -20.88 -4.63 -5.86
CA ARG A 86 -19.45 -4.30 -5.73
C ARG A 86 -19.12 -2.89 -6.20
N PHE A 87 -19.68 -2.46 -7.33
CA PHE A 87 -19.55 -1.08 -7.81
C PHE A 87 -20.19 -0.08 -6.83
N ALA A 88 -21.39 -0.39 -6.32
CA ALA A 88 -22.04 0.43 -5.30
C ALA A 88 -21.18 0.53 -4.03
N LEU A 89 -20.61 -0.58 -3.56
CA LEU A 89 -19.68 -0.58 -2.43
C LEU A 89 -18.41 0.24 -2.73
N PHE A 90 -17.85 0.15 -3.93
CA PHE A 90 -16.71 0.96 -4.37
C PHE A 90 -17.02 2.47 -4.33
N PHE A 91 -18.15 2.90 -4.92
CA PHE A 91 -18.56 4.30 -4.86
C PHE A 91 -18.85 4.76 -3.44
N ARG A 92 -19.48 3.92 -2.62
CA ARG A 92 -19.76 4.21 -1.21
C ARG A 92 -18.45 4.34 -0.42
N TYR A 93 -17.47 3.47 -0.66
CA TYR A 93 -16.15 3.53 -0.03
C TYR A 93 -15.42 4.81 -0.38
N ARG A 94 -15.37 5.17 -1.68
CA ARG A 94 -14.73 6.40 -2.15
C ARG A 94 -15.38 7.66 -1.60
N ARG A 95 -16.71 7.68 -1.46
CA ARG A 95 -17.45 8.81 -0.88
C ARG A 95 -17.27 8.92 0.62
N ALA A 96 -17.22 7.80 1.33
CA ALA A 96 -17.13 7.78 2.79
C ALA A 96 -15.75 8.18 3.33
N GLN A 97 -14.67 7.98 2.55
CA GLN A 97 -13.27 8.18 2.99
C GLN A 97 -13.02 7.64 4.41
N PRO A 98 -13.27 6.33 4.63
CA PRO A 98 -13.33 5.78 5.98
C PRO A 98 -12.00 5.91 6.73
N LEU A 99 -12.11 6.21 8.01
CA LEU A 99 -10.98 6.23 8.95
C LEU A 99 -10.42 4.82 9.13
N ALA A 100 -9.17 4.72 9.60
CA ALA A 100 -8.52 3.44 9.85
C ALA A 100 -9.30 2.54 10.84
N ALA A 101 -10.04 3.14 11.78
CA ALA A 101 -10.90 2.42 12.72
C ALA A 101 -12.04 1.64 12.02
N ASP A 102 -12.57 2.15 10.91
CA ASP A 102 -13.65 1.51 10.14
C ASP A 102 -13.15 0.42 9.18
N ALA A 103 -11.82 0.26 9.03
CA ALA A 103 -11.22 -0.66 8.08
C ALA A 103 -11.79 -2.07 8.21
N ARG A 104 -11.96 -2.58 9.44
CA ARG A 104 -12.50 -3.94 9.67
C ARG A 104 -13.89 -4.12 9.05
N ARG A 105 -14.80 -3.16 9.24
CA ARG A 105 -16.18 -3.22 8.73
C ARG A 105 -16.21 -3.26 7.21
N TRP A 106 -15.43 -2.42 6.55
CA TRP A 106 -15.28 -2.43 5.10
C TRP A 106 -14.61 -3.70 4.58
N GLY A 107 -13.66 -4.24 5.35
CA GLY A 107 -13.03 -5.53 5.09
C GLY A 107 -14.01 -6.71 5.17
N ASP A 108 -14.97 -6.68 6.09
CA ASP A 108 -15.96 -7.76 6.18
C ASP A 108 -16.96 -7.72 5.01
N TYR A 109 -17.35 -6.52 4.54
CA TYR A 109 -18.19 -6.38 3.33
C TYR A 109 -17.54 -7.01 2.09
N ILE A 110 -16.24 -6.77 1.89
CA ILE A 110 -15.54 -7.31 0.72
C ILE A 110 -15.28 -8.82 0.85
N VAL A 111 -15.08 -9.33 2.07
CA VAL A 111 -14.98 -10.78 2.33
C VAL A 111 -16.29 -11.48 1.98
N ILE A 112 -17.43 -10.98 2.45
CA ILE A 112 -18.75 -11.56 2.15
C ILE A 112 -18.97 -11.55 0.65
N ALA A 113 -18.73 -10.41 -0.01
CA ALA A 113 -18.91 -10.32 -1.45
C ALA A 113 -17.95 -11.26 -2.21
N SER A 114 -16.76 -11.57 -1.67
CA SER A 114 -15.80 -12.51 -2.27
C SER A 114 -16.19 -13.96 -2.05
N ALA A 115 -16.74 -14.30 -0.90
CA ALA A 115 -17.36 -15.60 -0.65
C ALA A 115 -18.50 -15.86 -1.64
N VAL A 116 -19.43 -14.92 -1.78
CA VAL A 116 -20.55 -15.03 -2.73
C VAL A 116 -20.02 -15.18 -4.16
N ASN A 117 -19.04 -14.38 -4.57
CA ASN A 117 -18.45 -14.48 -5.90
C ASN A 117 -17.83 -15.87 -6.15
N GLY A 118 -17.06 -16.36 -5.18
CA GLY A 118 -16.40 -17.66 -5.29
C GLY A 118 -17.40 -18.81 -5.34
N CYS A 119 -18.49 -18.74 -4.56
CA CYS A 119 -19.58 -19.70 -4.64
C CYS A 119 -20.29 -19.67 -6.00
N ILE A 120 -20.53 -18.49 -6.58
CA ILE A 120 -21.16 -18.38 -7.91
C ILE A 120 -20.26 -19.02 -8.98
N TRP A 121 -18.96 -18.70 -8.99
CA TRP A 121 -18.02 -19.34 -9.92
C TRP A 121 -17.89 -20.84 -9.69
N GLY A 122 -17.81 -21.29 -8.43
CA GLY A 122 -17.80 -22.70 -8.08
C GLY A 122 -19.04 -23.46 -8.55
N LEU A 123 -20.22 -22.82 -8.46
CA LEU A 123 -21.48 -23.38 -8.93
C LEU A 123 -21.48 -23.59 -10.45
N ALA A 124 -20.77 -22.77 -11.23
CA ALA A 124 -20.58 -23.01 -12.67
C ALA A 124 -19.92 -24.37 -12.93
N GLY A 125 -18.94 -24.74 -12.09
CA GLY A 125 -18.24 -26.03 -12.14
C GLY A 125 -19.15 -27.26 -11.98
N ILE A 126 -20.36 -27.07 -11.45
CA ILE A 126 -21.37 -28.13 -11.28
C ILE A 126 -22.47 -27.99 -12.35
N VAL A 127 -23.07 -26.81 -12.44
CA VAL A 127 -24.25 -26.54 -13.29
C VAL A 127 -23.88 -26.61 -14.77
N MET A 128 -22.73 -26.07 -15.16
CA MET A 128 -22.30 -25.99 -16.56
C MET A 128 -21.49 -27.21 -17.01
N TYR A 129 -21.21 -28.17 -16.12
CA TYR A 129 -20.42 -29.34 -16.44
C TYR A 129 -21.19 -30.31 -17.35
N VAL A 130 -20.65 -30.65 -18.52
CA VAL A 130 -21.27 -31.59 -19.48
C VAL A 130 -20.48 -32.90 -19.47
N PRO A 131 -21.01 -34.01 -18.90
CA PRO A 131 -20.26 -35.27 -18.76
C PRO A 131 -19.81 -35.90 -20.07
N ASP A 132 -20.62 -35.79 -21.12
CA ASP A 132 -20.36 -36.47 -22.39
C ASP A 132 -19.57 -35.62 -23.40
N SER A 133 -18.99 -34.49 -22.96
CA SER A 133 -18.32 -33.55 -23.86
C SER A 133 -16.95 -33.09 -23.32
N PRO A 134 -15.85 -33.76 -23.73
CA PRO A 134 -14.50 -33.42 -23.30
C PRO A 134 -14.09 -31.97 -23.62
N SER A 135 -14.54 -31.44 -24.75
CA SER A 135 -14.25 -30.05 -25.15
C SER A 135 -14.90 -29.04 -24.21
N GLN A 136 -16.14 -29.28 -23.78
CA GLN A 136 -16.85 -28.42 -22.83
C GLN A 136 -16.24 -28.51 -21.42
N GLN A 137 -15.82 -29.71 -20.99
CA GLN A 137 -15.12 -29.91 -19.72
C GLN A 137 -13.77 -29.18 -19.70
N ALA A 138 -12.98 -29.29 -20.78
CA ALA A 138 -11.72 -28.60 -20.92
C ALA A 138 -11.91 -27.08 -20.87
N MET A 139 -12.90 -26.54 -21.60
CA MET A 139 -13.20 -25.12 -21.61
C MET A 139 -13.63 -24.61 -20.21
N LEU A 140 -14.52 -25.34 -19.52
CA LEU A 140 -14.95 -25.00 -18.16
C LEU A 140 -13.77 -25.00 -17.17
N THR A 141 -12.90 -26.01 -17.27
CA THR A 141 -11.69 -26.13 -16.45
C THR A 141 -10.74 -24.98 -16.71
N VAL A 142 -10.45 -24.67 -17.98
CA VAL A 142 -9.57 -23.54 -18.37
C VAL A 142 -10.13 -22.22 -17.88
N ALA A 143 -11.45 -22.00 -17.99
CA ALA A 143 -12.09 -20.78 -17.49
C ALA A 143 -11.95 -20.65 -15.96
N LEU A 144 -12.27 -21.69 -15.20
CA LEU A 144 -12.22 -21.65 -13.73
C LEU A 144 -10.78 -21.56 -13.20
N TYR A 145 -9.85 -22.32 -13.78
CA TYR A 145 -8.44 -22.27 -13.38
C TYR A 145 -7.80 -20.95 -13.79
N GLY A 146 -8.14 -20.42 -14.96
CA GLY A 146 -7.68 -19.11 -15.42
C GLY A 146 -8.16 -17.98 -14.51
N VAL A 147 -9.44 -17.99 -14.12
CA VAL A 147 -9.99 -17.01 -13.15
C VAL A 147 -9.30 -17.13 -11.79
N ALA A 148 -9.07 -18.34 -11.29
CA ALA A 148 -8.38 -18.55 -10.02
C ALA A 148 -6.91 -18.09 -10.06
N ALA A 149 -6.20 -18.40 -11.16
CA ALA A 149 -4.83 -17.94 -11.39
C ALA A 149 -4.76 -16.41 -11.44
N GLY A 150 -5.66 -15.75 -12.18
CA GLY A 150 -5.74 -14.29 -12.24
C GLY A 150 -6.05 -13.62 -10.89
N ALA A 151 -6.93 -14.21 -10.08
CA ALA A 151 -7.21 -13.70 -8.74
C ALA A 151 -6.00 -13.77 -7.80
N THR A 152 -5.08 -14.72 -8.04
CA THR A 152 -3.88 -14.91 -7.23
C THR A 152 -2.90 -13.74 -7.37
N THR A 153 -2.83 -13.10 -8.55
CA THR A 153 -1.96 -11.94 -8.77
C THR A 153 -2.63 -10.61 -8.42
N LEU A 154 -3.96 -10.54 -8.54
CA LEU A 154 -4.70 -9.27 -8.41
C LEU A 154 -5.36 -9.04 -7.06
N SER A 155 -5.54 -10.04 -6.20
CA SER A 155 -6.31 -9.90 -4.94
C SER A 155 -5.67 -10.37 -3.62
N PRO A 156 -4.36 -10.67 -3.51
CA PRO A 156 -3.80 -11.24 -2.28
C PRO A 156 -3.64 -10.22 -1.13
N VAL A 157 -3.93 -8.94 -1.38
CA VAL A 157 -3.72 -7.84 -0.43
C VAL A 157 -4.51 -8.01 0.87
N TYR A 158 -5.61 -8.79 0.85
CA TYR A 158 -6.37 -9.15 2.06
C TYR A 158 -6.73 -10.64 2.06
N LEU A 159 -5.95 -11.46 2.78
CA LEU A 159 -6.01 -12.93 2.74
C LEU A 159 -7.39 -13.52 3.02
N ARG A 160 -8.17 -12.92 3.94
CA ARG A 160 -9.53 -13.38 4.25
C ARG A 160 -10.42 -13.32 3.01
N SER A 161 -10.35 -12.24 2.23
CA SER A 161 -11.13 -12.09 1.00
C SER A 161 -10.62 -13.02 -0.09
N PHE A 162 -9.31 -13.19 -0.20
CA PHE A 162 -8.69 -14.10 -1.17
C PHE A 162 -9.11 -15.55 -0.94
N HIS A 163 -8.97 -16.08 0.29
CA HIS A 163 -9.40 -17.43 0.63
C HIS A 163 -10.90 -17.64 0.43
N ALA A 164 -11.72 -16.65 0.82
CA ALA A 164 -13.15 -16.66 0.62
C ALA A 164 -13.54 -16.77 -0.86
N PHE A 165 -12.71 -16.28 -1.78
CA PHE A 165 -12.95 -16.44 -3.21
C PHE A 165 -12.39 -17.76 -3.77
N ILE A 166 -11.10 -18.05 -3.56
CA ILE A 166 -10.40 -19.08 -4.32
C ILE A 166 -10.85 -20.50 -3.97
N VAL A 167 -11.13 -20.76 -2.68
CA VAL A 167 -11.52 -22.08 -2.20
C VAL A 167 -12.87 -22.52 -2.79
N PRO A 168 -13.97 -21.76 -2.63
CA PRO A 168 -15.24 -22.16 -3.22
C PRO A 168 -15.25 -22.09 -4.75
N THR A 169 -14.32 -21.36 -5.39
CA THR A 169 -14.18 -21.38 -6.86
C THR A 169 -13.59 -22.69 -7.36
N LEU A 170 -12.51 -23.18 -6.74
CA LEU A 170 -11.75 -24.32 -7.23
C LEU A 170 -12.25 -25.67 -6.70
N VAL A 171 -12.65 -25.74 -5.43
CA VAL A 171 -13.01 -27.02 -4.79
C VAL A 171 -14.13 -27.76 -5.54
N PRO A 172 -15.24 -27.11 -5.98
CA PRO A 172 -16.31 -27.81 -6.68
C PRO A 172 -15.85 -28.46 -8.00
N ILE A 173 -15.06 -27.76 -8.81
CA ILE A 173 -14.59 -28.32 -10.09
C ILE A 173 -13.55 -29.42 -9.88
N ILE A 174 -12.67 -29.30 -8.88
CA ILE A 174 -11.71 -30.36 -8.50
C ILE A 174 -12.46 -31.63 -8.09
N LEU A 175 -13.45 -31.51 -7.22
CA LEU A 175 -14.25 -32.66 -6.78
C LEU A 175 -15.07 -33.23 -7.94
N ARG A 176 -15.64 -32.37 -8.79
CA ARG A 176 -16.45 -32.79 -9.93
C ARG A 176 -15.62 -33.57 -10.95
N THR A 177 -14.42 -33.12 -11.30
CA THR A 177 -13.55 -33.86 -12.23
C THR A 177 -13.00 -35.12 -11.57
N ALA A 178 -12.60 -35.08 -10.29
CA ALA A 178 -12.14 -36.27 -9.59
C ALA A 178 -13.20 -37.39 -9.52
N ALA A 179 -14.48 -37.02 -9.47
CA ALA A 179 -15.60 -37.96 -9.42
C ALA A 179 -15.81 -38.77 -10.72
N GLU A 180 -15.25 -38.35 -11.86
CA GLU A 180 -15.28 -39.16 -13.10
C GLU A 180 -14.43 -40.44 -12.97
N GLY A 181 -13.40 -40.42 -12.12
CA GLY A 181 -12.64 -41.60 -11.70
C GLY A 181 -11.64 -42.17 -12.72
N ASP A 182 -11.61 -41.67 -13.95
CA ASP A 182 -10.65 -42.05 -14.98
C ASP A 182 -9.36 -41.19 -14.91
N THR A 183 -8.28 -41.74 -15.47
CA THR A 183 -6.94 -41.15 -15.37
C THR A 183 -6.85 -39.70 -15.87
N PRO A 184 -7.41 -39.31 -17.04
CA PRO A 184 -7.39 -37.92 -17.50
C PRO A 184 -8.02 -36.93 -16.52
N HIS A 185 -9.20 -37.25 -15.97
CA HIS A 185 -9.89 -36.34 -15.06
C HIS A 185 -9.23 -36.27 -13.68
N LEU A 186 -8.63 -37.38 -13.20
CA LEU A 186 -7.81 -37.38 -11.99
C LEU A 186 -6.57 -36.51 -12.14
N ILE A 187 -5.92 -36.52 -13.30
CA ILE A 187 -4.79 -35.62 -13.60
C ILE A 187 -5.24 -34.15 -13.57
N VAL A 188 -6.38 -33.83 -14.19
CA VAL A 188 -6.95 -32.47 -14.14
C VAL A 188 -7.25 -32.06 -12.70
N ALA A 189 -7.89 -32.92 -11.91
CA ALA A 189 -8.18 -32.65 -10.50
C ALA A 189 -6.88 -32.41 -9.69
N ALA A 190 -5.84 -33.21 -9.93
CA ALA A 190 -4.54 -33.04 -9.29
C ALA A 190 -3.90 -31.69 -9.65
N PHE A 191 -3.95 -31.28 -10.92
CA PHE A 191 -3.51 -29.93 -11.31
C PHE A 191 -4.32 -28.82 -10.62
N GLY A 192 -5.63 -29.02 -10.43
CA GLY A 192 -6.45 -28.10 -9.65
C GLY A 192 -6.06 -28.01 -8.18
N VAL A 193 -5.72 -29.14 -7.55
CA VAL A 193 -5.20 -29.17 -6.17
C VAL A 193 -3.86 -28.43 -6.10
N VAL A 194 -2.95 -28.69 -7.04
CA VAL A 194 -1.66 -27.98 -7.12
C VAL A 194 -1.89 -26.48 -7.30
N LEU A 195 -2.77 -26.06 -8.22
CA LEU A 195 -3.13 -24.67 -8.42
C LEU A 195 -3.67 -24.05 -7.14
N LEU A 196 -4.60 -24.72 -6.45
CA LEU A 196 -5.17 -24.24 -5.19
C LEU A 196 -4.07 -24.06 -4.12
N VAL A 197 -3.21 -25.06 -3.91
CA VAL A 197 -2.12 -24.99 -2.93
C VAL A 197 -1.14 -23.88 -3.27
N VAL A 198 -0.70 -23.80 -4.53
CA VAL A 198 0.20 -22.74 -5.01
C VAL A 198 -0.45 -21.37 -4.81
N SER A 199 -1.71 -21.20 -5.17
CA SER A 199 -2.46 -19.96 -4.95
C SER A 199 -2.55 -19.57 -3.48
N LEU A 200 -2.80 -20.52 -2.57
CA LEU A 200 -2.83 -20.27 -1.13
C LEU A 200 -1.45 -19.86 -0.57
N VAL A 201 -0.38 -20.54 -0.99
CA VAL A 201 1.00 -20.23 -0.56
C VAL A 201 1.45 -18.89 -1.14
N PHE A 202 1.28 -18.69 -2.44
CA PHE A 202 1.70 -17.47 -3.14
C PHE A 202 0.89 -16.26 -2.69
N GLY A 203 -0.42 -16.42 -2.45
CA GLY A 203 -1.27 -15.37 -1.90
C GLY A 203 -0.78 -14.91 -0.51
N ARG A 204 -0.40 -15.83 0.37
CA ARG A 204 0.23 -15.51 1.67
C ARG A 204 1.53 -14.75 1.50
N ASN A 205 2.38 -15.17 0.56
CA ASN A 205 3.65 -14.51 0.29
C ASN A 205 3.45 -13.07 -0.22
N LEU A 206 2.56 -12.85 -1.20
CA LEU A 206 2.28 -11.52 -1.71
C LEU A 206 1.66 -10.60 -0.67
N CYS A 207 0.76 -11.10 0.19
CA CYS A 207 0.22 -10.32 1.30
C CYS A 207 1.32 -9.88 2.28
N ARG A 208 2.25 -10.79 2.62
CA ARG A 208 3.40 -10.48 3.48
C ARG A 208 4.30 -9.42 2.84
N VAL A 209 4.70 -9.61 1.58
CA VAL A 209 5.54 -8.65 0.85
C VAL A 209 4.88 -7.26 0.79
N PHE A 210 3.57 -7.20 0.60
CA PHE A 210 2.82 -5.94 0.61
C PHE A 210 2.79 -5.30 2.01
N ALA A 211 2.53 -6.09 3.06
CA ALA A 211 2.56 -5.58 4.43
C ALA A 211 3.96 -5.09 4.85
N ASP A 212 5.01 -5.80 4.45
CA ASP A 212 6.40 -5.44 4.72
C ASP A 212 6.81 -4.15 4.00
N SER A 213 6.36 -3.95 2.75
CA SER A 213 6.63 -2.71 2.02
C SER A 213 5.95 -1.50 2.68
N LEU A 214 4.71 -1.67 3.16
CA LEU A 214 4.02 -0.64 3.94
C LEU A 214 4.71 -0.36 5.26
N ASN A 215 5.12 -1.41 5.98
CA ASN A 215 5.89 -1.26 7.21
C ASN A 215 7.15 -0.43 6.97
N ARG A 216 7.96 -0.79 5.98
CA ARG A 216 9.18 -0.04 5.63
C ARG A 216 8.88 1.40 5.24
N ARG A 217 7.76 1.67 4.55
CA ARG A 217 7.33 3.04 4.21
C ARG A 217 7.07 3.87 5.47
N TYR A 218 6.37 3.31 6.46
CA TYR A 218 6.10 4.00 7.72
C TYR A 218 7.36 4.20 8.58
N GLU A 219 8.26 3.22 8.63
CA GLU A 219 9.57 3.37 9.31
C GLU A 219 10.43 4.46 8.68
N ASN A 220 10.43 4.54 7.34
CA ASN A 220 11.17 5.56 6.63
C ASN A 220 10.64 6.97 6.94
N ILE A 221 9.31 7.12 7.04
CA ILE A 221 8.67 8.39 7.40
C ILE A 221 9.05 8.80 8.84
N ASP A 222 8.92 7.89 9.81
CA ASP A 222 9.30 8.15 11.21
C ASP A 222 10.78 8.52 11.34
N LEU A 223 11.67 7.85 10.58
CA LEU A 223 13.09 8.16 10.57
C LEU A 223 13.39 9.54 9.97
N ILE A 224 12.73 9.91 8.85
CA ILE A 224 12.88 11.23 8.23
C ILE A 224 12.41 12.33 9.19
N GLU A 225 11.30 12.11 9.89
CA GLU A 225 10.75 13.06 10.87
C GLU A 225 11.76 13.30 12.00
N ARG A 226 12.26 12.23 12.63
CA ARG A 226 13.31 12.31 13.67
C ARG A 226 14.58 12.99 13.19
N LEU A 227 15.05 12.68 11.98
CA LEU A 227 16.23 13.32 11.40
C LEU A 227 16.01 14.80 11.17
N THR A 228 14.82 15.20 10.75
CA THR A 228 14.46 16.61 10.52
C THR A 228 14.42 17.37 11.85
N GLU A 229 13.84 16.78 12.89
CA GLU A 229 13.83 17.35 14.24
C GLU A 229 15.25 17.49 14.82
N GLN A 230 16.07 16.44 14.72
CA GLN A 230 17.46 16.46 15.18
C GLN A 230 18.29 17.50 14.43
N LYS A 231 18.10 17.61 13.11
CA LYS A 231 18.78 18.62 12.30
C LYS A 231 18.37 20.03 12.72
N ALA A 232 17.08 20.29 12.89
CA ALA A 232 16.57 21.59 13.33
C ALA A 232 17.09 21.96 14.73
N PHE A 233 17.21 20.98 15.64
CA PHE A 233 17.82 21.18 16.95
C PHE A 233 19.32 21.50 16.84
N ALA A 234 20.06 20.74 16.03
CA ALA A 234 21.48 20.96 15.81
C ALA A 234 21.78 22.34 15.21
N GLU A 235 21.02 22.75 14.19
CA GLU A 235 21.16 24.08 13.57
C GLU A 235 20.91 25.21 14.58
N ARG A 236 19.91 25.08 15.45
CA ARG A 236 19.67 26.04 16.54
C ARG A 236 20.85 26.12 17.49
N SER A 237 21.36 24.97 17.94
CA SER A 237 22.51 24.93 18.85
C SER A 237 23.79 25.53 18.22
N GLN A 238 24.01 25.31 16.92
CA GLN A 238 25.11 25.92 16.19
C GLN A 238 24.95 27.44 16.10
N HIS A 239 23.76 27.93 15.75
CA HIS A 239 23.47 29.36 15.69
C HIS A 239 23.68 30.05 17.05
N GLU A 240 23.26 29.42 18.14
CA GLU A 240 23.48 29.92 19.52
C GLU A 240 24.97 29.98 19.87
N ALA A 241 25.73 28.93 19.56
CA ALA A 241 27.17 28.88 19.80
C ALA A 241 27.92 29.95 18.99
N GLU A 242 27.57 30.15 17.72
CA GLU A 242 28.14 31.19 16.88
C GLU A 242 27.81 32.60 17.38
N ALA A 243 26.57 32.84 17.82
CA ALA A 243 26.17 34.12 18.40
C ALA A 243 26.96 34.43 19.67
N ALA A 244 27.11 33.45 20.57
CA ALA A 244 27.93 33.58 21.76
C ALA A 244 29.41 33.85 21.44
N ASN A 245 29.97 33.15 20.44
CA ASN A 245 31.36 33.35 20.02
C ASN A 245 31.58 34.74 19.40
N ARG A 246 30.63 35.23 18.59
CA ARG A 246 30.64 36.58 18.02
C ARG A 246 30.58 37.64 19.13
N ALA A 247 29.67 37.49 20.09
CA ALA A 247 29.55 38.40 21.23
C ALA A 247 30.84 38.43 22.06
N LYS A 248 31.44 37.27 22.34
CA LYS A 248 32.73 37.17 23.05
C LYS A 248 33.85 37.88 22.29
N SER A 249 33.94 37.69 20.98
CA SER A 249 34.95 38.34 20.14
C SER A 249 34.79 39.87 20.14
N GLN A 250 33.56 40.38 20.02
CA GLN A 250 33.27 41.82 20.09
C GLN A 250 33.62 42.40 21.47
N PHE A 251 33.27 41.70 22.55
CA PHE A 251 33.62 42.10 23.92
C PHE A 251 35.15 42.22 24.11
N LEU A 252 35.92 41.22 23.68
CA LEU A 252 37.38 41.23 23.79
C LEU A 252 38.02 42.33 22.92
N ALA A 253 37.49 42.58 21.73
CA ALA A 253 37.98 43.66 20.85
C ALA A 253 37.74 45.04 21.48
N ALA A 254 36.53 45.28 22.02
CA ALA A 254 36.19 46.52 22.72
C ALA A 254 37.08 46.72 23.96
N ALA A 255 37.18 45.71 24.82
CA ALA A 255 38.06 45.76 26.00
C ALA A 255 39.52 46.04 25.64
N SER A 256 40.04 45.44 24.55
CA SER A 256 41.40 45.68 24.08
C SER A 256 41.63 47.09 23.56
N HIS A 257 40.64 47.68 22.90
CA HIS A 257 40.68 49.07 22.46
C HIS A 257 40.77 50.01 23.66
N ASP A 258 39.90 49.80 24.64
CA ASP A 258 39.81 50.63 25.85
C ASP A 258 41.05 50.50 26.74
N LEU A 259 41.72 49.34 26.74
CA LEU A 259 43.01 49.13 27.42
C LEU A 259 44.20 49.78 26.69
N ARG A 260 44.13 49.91 25.36
CA ARG A 260 45.22 50.50 24.56
C ARG A 260 45.35 52.00 24.78
N GLN A 261 44.24 52.71 24.96
CA GLN A 261 44.22 54.16 25.22
C GLN A 261 45.05 54.57 26.46
N PRO A 262 44.85 54.00 27.66
CA PRO A 262 45.65 54.34 28.84
C PRO A 262 47.09 53.86 28.71
N LEU A 263 47.37 52.73 28.03
CA LEU A 263 48.74 52.29 27.76
C LEU A 263 49.52 53.26 26.85
N HIS A 264 48.88 53.79 25.81
CA HIS A 264 49.48 54.84 24.98
C HIS A 264 49.72 56.12 25.78
N ALA A 265 48.80 56.51 26.66
CA ALA A 265 48.97 57.67 27.54
C ALA A 265 50.14 57.47 28.53
N LEU A 266 50.24 56.29 29.16
CA LEU A 266 51.38 55.88 29.98
C LEU A 266 52.70 55.92 29.20
N GLY A 267 52.70 55.41 27.96
CA GLY A 267 53.84 55.49 27.06
C GLY A 267 54.31 56.92 26.80
N LEU A 268 53.38 57.83 26.47
CA LEU A 268 53.67 59.26 26.31
C LEU A 268 54.19 59.92 27.61
N PHE A 269 53.62 59.59 28.77
CA PHE A 269 54.10 60.07 30.06
C PHE A 269 55.51 59.58 30.38
N THR A 270 55.81 58.31 30.12
CA THR A 270 57.17 57.78 30.33
C THR A 270 58.19 58.35 29.35
N ALA A 271 57.80 58.61 28.09
CA ALA A 271 58.68 59.22 27.10
C ALA A 271 59.03 60.66 27.45
N THR A 272 58.04 61.47 27.88
CA THR A 272 58.26 62.86 28.33
C THR A 272 59.05 62.94 29.63
N LEU A 273 58.90 61.97 30.54
CA LEU A 273 59.77 61.83 31.71
C LEU A 273 61.21 61.44 31.32
N GLY A 274 61.39 60.53 30.36
CA GLY A 274 62.70 60.14 29.83
C GLY A 274 63.44 61.30 29.18
N GLU A 275 62.74 62.13 28.40
CA GLU A 275 63.29 63.31 27.72
C GLU A 275 63.74 64.41 28.71
N LYS A 276 63.03 64.57 29.83
CA LYS A 276 63.45 65.45 30.93
C LYS A 276 64.69 64.96 31.67
N VAL A 277 64.89 63.65 31.76
CA VAL A 277 66.05 63.05 32.42
C VAL A 277 67.29 63.07 31.53
N SER A 278 67.14 62.88 30.21
CA SER A 278 68.24 62.96 29.25
C SER A 278 68.63 64.40 28.85
N GLY A 279 67.76 65.39 29.06
CA GLY A 279 68.05 66.81 28.84
C GLY A 279 68.79 67.53 29.98
N GLN A 280 69.16 66.84 31.07
CA GLN A 280 69.92 67.39 32.21
C GLN A 280 71.37 66.89 32.29
N SER A 281 71.89 66.27 31.22
CA SER A 281 73.31 65.87 31.09
C SER A 281 74.05 66.78 30.12
#